data_AF-A0A4Y2C4R3-F1
#
_entry.id   AF-A0A4Y2C4R3-F1
#
_cell.length_a   1.000
_cell.length_b   1.000
_cell.length_c   1.000
_cell.angle_alpha   90.00
_cell.angle_beta   90.00
_cell.angle_gamma   90.00
#
_symmetry.space_group_name_H-M   'P 1'
#
loop_
_entity.id
_entity.type
_entity.pdbx_description
1 polymer ?
#
loop_
_entity_poly.entity_id
_entity_poly.type
_entity_poly.pdbx_seq_one_letter_code
_entity_poly.pdbx_strand_id
1 'polypeptide(L)'
;MYFFKCIRLLLFYVGQAVFWIYTTVTRRRSIHREYLLLRLLEPHDFAKKFKKHDEVRRKYFYCQILNDMMTAVINSDLINLKWLACIIQCVNDELNNLDFQTFFRNADNSLKDTNLIILSCKYNSVQALDFIFDHGCTIIDNLSTKFGNTTWLPTDVDENQHNAFYYAIRSTNVNLLSILISKWPDNYFDSHKEELDEILSSANSELKLKNVPIDKSMELFVRDKLINLRFFSSPPNFQKNVKIRLDWIGKRAELVIKNIDLLKNYLFNNQNVNEKFLLIAKYITKDIHILKRQLKCTYDKLPWEEIEFCLATFISISRRYCKMNPLYIYVLKKRRLLRQLQYFSIVLQKEMSLISTNPNRYNLVSFPRLSREEIIEIITKSEPIFQELHNDFKEIRDYYSLEIINNSVNLALAVNPDETLNASLVITRSLLVIGEHLKNTLESPNLSDEASEHLLVSLSRNTREILAQARNYLSHEDSLIERKRDVT
;
A
#
# COMPACT_ATOMS: atom_id res chain seq x y z
N MET A 1 73.44 -5.14 -33.57
CA MET A 1 73.32 -3.68 -33.27
C MET A 1 71.87 -3.21 -33.10
N TYR A 2 70.89 -3.72 -33.86
CA TYR A 2 69.46 -3.34 -33.73
C TYR A 2 68.80 -3.75 -32.40
N PHE A 3 69.12 -4.93 -31.86
CA PHE A 3 68.56 -5.45 -30.61
C PHE A 3 68.83 -4.53 -29.38
N PHE A 4 70.05 -4.02 -29.26
CA PHE A 4 70.42 -3.08 -28.18
C PHE A 4 69.74 -1.70 -28.30
N LYS A 5 69.41 -1.26 -29.52
CA LYS A 5 68.64 -0.02 -29.75
C LYS A 5 67.18 -0.18 -29.30
N CYS A 6 66.55 -1.32 -29.58
CA CYS A 6 65.18 -1.62 -29.15
C CYS A 6 65.06 -1.72 -27.62
N ILE A 7 66.02 -2.37 -26.94
CA ILE A 7 66.03 -2.46 -25.47
C ILE A 7 66.20 -1.08 -24.81
N ARG A 8 67.05 -0.21 -25.36
CA ARG A 8 67.21 1.17 -24.87
C ARG A 8 65.94 2.00 -25.01
N LEU A 9 65.24 1.88 -26.14
CA LEU A 9 63.94 2.54 -26.35
C LEU A 9 62.88 2.02 -25.38
N LEU A 10 62.82 0.70 -25.18
CA LEU A 10 61.86 0.09 -24.26
C LEU A 10 62.12 0.52 -22.80
N LEU A 11 63.37 0.51 -22.35
CA LEU A 11 63.75 0.99 -21.02
C LEU A 11 63.50 2.50 -20.83
N PHE A 12 63.66 3.31 -21.89
CA PHE A 12 63.33 4.73 -21.86
C PHE A 12 61.81 4.97 -21.70
N TYR A 13 60.97 4.26 -22.48
CA TYR A 13 59.52 4.37 -22.35
C TYR A 13 58.99 3.80 -21.02
N VAL A 14 59.56 2.69 -20.54
CA VAL A 14 59.25 2.15 -19.21
C VAL A 14 59.67 3.13 -18.11
N GLY A 15 60.86 3.74 -18.24
CA GLY A 15 61.33 4.77 -17.30
C GLY A 15 60.45 6.01 -17.28
N GLN A 16 59.99 6.48 -18.45
CA GLN A 16 59.02 7.57 -18.54
C GLN A 16 57.67 7.19 -17.96
N ALA A 17 57.17 5.98 -18.22
CA ALA A 17 55.92 5.49 -17.65
C ALA A 17 55.99 5.37 -16.12
N VAL A 18 57.09 4.83 -15.57
CA VAL A 18 57.30 4.71 -14.11
C VAL A 18 57.44 6.09 -13.47
N PHE A 19 58.17 7.03 -14.08
CA PHE A 19 58.28 8.40 -13.59
C PHE A 19 56.94 9.14 -13.64
N TRP A 20 56.16 8.94 -14.72
CA TRP A 20 54.83 9.52 -14.87
C TRP A 20 53.85 8.93 -13.86
N ILE A 21 53.86 7.61 -13.62
CA ILE A 21 53.08 6.96 -12.57
C ILE A 21 53.48 7.48 -11.18
N TYR A 22 54.79 7.56 -10.89
CA TYR A 22 55.28 8.03 -9.59
C TYR A 22 54.89 9.49 -9.32
N THR A 23 55.05 10.38 -10.30
CA THR A 23 54.67 11.80 -10.19
C THR A 23 53.16 11.98 -10.08
N THR A 24 52.37 11.18 -10.80
CA THR A 24 50.89 11.22 -10.73
C THR A 24 50.39 10.69 -9.38
N VAL A 25 50.96 9.60 -8.87
CA VAL A 25 50.61 9.02 -7.56
C VAL A 25 51.00 9.96 -6.41
N THR A 26 52.19 10.56 -6.45
CA THR A 26 52.64 11.52 -5.42
C THR A 26 51.79 12.80 -5.42
N ARG A 27 51.43 13.31 -6.61
CA ARG A 27 50.50 14.45 -6.74
C ARG A 27 49.10 14.11 -6.20
N ARG A 28 48.55 12.94 -6.52
CA ARG A 28 47.23 12.49 -6.03
C ARG A 28 47.22 12.33 -4.50
N ARG A 29 48.30 11.79 -3.91
CA ARG A 29 48.46 11.69 -2.44
C ARG A 29 48.51 13.07 -1.76
N SER A 30 49.18 14.04 -2.38
CA SER A 30 49.23 15.42 -1.88
C SER A 30 47.83 16.06 -1.87
N ILE A 31 47.10 15.96 -2.99
CA ILE A 31 45.73 16.48 -3.12
C ILE A 31 44.78 15.77 -2.13
N HIS A 32 44.92 14.46 -1.92
CA HIS A 32 44.11 13.73 -0.94
C HIS A 32 44.37 14.19 0.50
N ARG A 33 45.62 14.46 0.89
CA ARG A 33 45.90 15.04 2.22
C ARG A 33 45.27 16.42 2.40
N GLU A 34 45.28 17.23 1.35
CA GLU A 34 44.62 18.54 1.34
C GLU A 34 43.10 18.41 1.55
N TYR A 35 42.46 17.45 0.87
CA TYR A 35 41.04 17.11 1.09
C TYR A 35 40.75 16.76 2.55
N LEU A 36 41.55 15.89 3.16
CA LEU A 36 41.37 15.48 4.56
C LEU A 36 41.49 16.66 5.54
N LEU A 37 42.37 17.62 5.25
CA LEU A 37 42.48 18.85 6.04
C LEU A 37 41.26 19.76 5.87
N LEU A 38 40.70 19.85 4.66
CA LEU A 38 39.47 20.61 4.41
C LEU A 38 38.28 20.01 5.16
N ARG A 39 38.23 18.68 5.34
CA ARG A 39 37.15 18.02 6.11
C ARG A 39 37.08 18.42 7.58
N LEU A 40 38.11 19.08 8.12
CA LEU A 40 38.09 19.59 9.49
C LEU A 40 37.41 20.96 9.61
N LEU A 41 36.94 21.54 8.50
CA LEU A 41 36.31 22.85 8.44
C LEU A 41 34.79 22.75 8.48
N GLU A 42 34.16 23.84 8.89
CA GLU A 42 32.72 24.02 8.74
C GLU A 42 32.30 24.05 7.26
N PRO A 43 31.09 23.60 6.90
CA PRO A 43 30.66 23.44 5.50
C PRO A 43 30.81 24.69 4.63
N HIS A 44 30.52 25.88 5.15
CA HIS A 44 30.69 27.13 4.42
C HIS A 44 32.16 27.48 4.16
N ASP A 45 33.05 27.19 5.11
CA ASP A 45 34.48 27.46 4.95
C ASP A 45 35.14 26.44 4.04
N PHE A 46 34.63 25.20 4.03
CA PHE A 46 34.96 24.20 3.01
C PHE A 46 34.65 24.75 1.61
N ALA A 47 33.41 25.23 1.39
CA ALA A 47 32.98 25.73 0.08
C ALA A 47 33.79 26.96 -0.39
N LYS A 48 34.08 27.90 0.52
CA LYS A 48 34.93 29.07 0.21
C LYS A 48 36.34 28.68 -0.22
N LYS A 49 36.94 27.66 0.42
CA LYS A 49 38.26 27.14 0.01
C LYS A 49 38.17 26.35 -1.28
N PHE A 50 37.15 25.50 -1.42
CA PHE A 50 36.84 24.75 -2.64
C PHE A 50 36.83 25.67 -3.88
N LYS A 51 36.13 26.82 -3.82
CA LYS A 51 36.06 27.79 -4.92
C LYS A 51 37.41 28.33 -5.38
N LYS A 52 38.38 28.44 -4.47
CA LYS A 52 39.71 29.02 -4.76
C LYS A 52 40.65 28.02 -5.45
N HIS A 53 40.29 26.75 -5.54
CA HIS A 53 41.12 25.72 -6.16
C HIS A 53 40.94 25.64 -7.68
N ASP A 54 41.96 25.11 -8.34
CA ASP A 54 41.93 24.78 -9.76
C ASP A 54 40.93 23.66 -10.06
N GLU A 55 40.47 23.60 -11.31
CA GLU A 55 39.45 22.64 -11.77
C GLU A 55 39.80 21.19 -11.42
N VAL A 56 41.06 20.78 -11.55
CA VAL A 56 41.52 19.41 -11.25
C VAL A 56 41.29 19.05 -9.78
N ARG A 57 41.63 19.97 -8.85
CA ARG A 57 41.40 19.76 -7.42
C ARG A 57 39.92 19.81 -7.08
N ARG A 58 39.17 20.78 -7.60
CA ARG A 58 37.72 20.90 -7.38
C ARG A 58 37.00 19.62 -7.82
N LYS A 59 37.34 19.10 -9.00
CA LYS A 59 36.82 17.83 -9.51
C LYS A 59 37.15 16.66 -8.59
N TYR A 60 38.41 16.57 -8.13
CA TYR A 60 38.84 15.51 -7.22
C TYR A 60 38.10 15.57 -5.88
N PHE A 61 38.03 16.75 -5.24
CA PHE A 61 37.32 16.94 -3.97
C PHE A 61 35.83 16.61 -4.10
N TYR A 62 35.20 17.01 -5.20
CA TYR A 62 33.81 16.68 -5.47
C TYR A 62 33.58 15.16 -5.53
N CYS A 63 34.40 14.43 -6.29
CA CYS A 63 34.32 12.96 -6.33
C CYS A 63 34.61 12.31 -4.96
N GLN A 64 35.53 12.87 -4.15
CA GLN A 64 35.78 12.36 -2.80
C GLN A 64 34.59 12.57 -1.86
N ILE A 65 33.86 13.70 -1.96
CA ILE A 65 32.63 13.92 -1.19
C ILE A 65 31.60 12.84 -1.53
N LEU A 66 31.39 12.53 -2.82
CA LEU A 66 30.45 11.49 -3.24
C LEU A 66 30.87 10.09 -2.75
N ASN A 67 32.17 9.78 -2.79
CA ASN A 67 32.72 8.54 -2.22
C ASN A 67 32.49 8.44 -0.70
N ASP A 68 32.72 9.54 0.02
CA ASP A 68 32.50 9.60 1.46
C ASP A 68 31.01 9.47 1.79
N MET A 69 30.10 10.01 0.96
CA MET A 69 28.65 9.85 1.12
C MET A 69 28.23 8.39 0.92
N MET A 70 28.72 7.74 -0.14
CA MET A 70 28.51 6.31 -0.36
C MET A 70 29.01 5.49 0.84
N THR A 71 30.22 5.77 1.32
CA THR A 71 30.81 5.08 2.46
C THR A 71 30.01 5.30 3.76
N ALA A 72 29.49 6.51 3.97
CA ALA A 72 28.64 6.82 5.12
C ALA A 72 27.32 6.03 5.06
N VAL A 73 26.70 5.89 3.89
CA VAL A 73 25.50 5.05 3.72
C VAL A 73 25.81 3.57 3.99
N ILE A 74 26.90 3.04 3.41
CA ILE A 74 27.29 1.63 3.58
C ILE A 74 27.55 1.30 5.06
N ASN A 75 28.21 2.21 5.78
CA ASN A 75 28.55 2.02 7.19
C ASN A 75 27.42 2.47 8.15
N SER A 76 26.28 2.93 7.63
CA SER A 76 25.20 3.53 8.43
C SER A 76 25.66 4.69 9.35
N ASP A 77 26.65 5.47 8.91
CA ASP A 77 27.17 6.64 9.63
C ASP A 77 26.32 7.88 9.33
N LEU A 78 25.22 8.03 10.07
CA LEU A 78 24.27 9.11 9.90
C LEU A 78 24.88 10.50 10.19
N ILE A 79 25.81 10.60 11.14
CA ILE A 79 26.41 11.88 11.53
C ILE A 79 27.24 12.43 10.38
N ASN A 80 28.12 11.58 9.83
CA ASN A 80 28.95 11.97 8.70
C ASN A 80 28.11 12.21 7.44
N LEU A 81 27.05 11.41 7.21
CA LEU A 81 26.12 11.63 6.09
C LEU A 81 25.43 13.01 6.16
N LYS A 82 24.95 13.41 7.34
CA LYS A 82 24.36 14.74 7.57
C LYS A 82 25.35 15.87 7.27
N TRP A 83 26.57 15.75 7.77
CA TRP A 83 27.62 16.73 7.53
C TRP A 83 27.99 16.84 6.04
N LEU A 84 28.11 15.69 5.34
CA LEU A 84 28.35 15.66 3.90
C LEU A 84 27.19 16.24 3.07
N ALA A 85 25.95 16.08 3.54
CA ALA A 85 24.77 16.69 2.93
C ALA A 85 24.86 18.23 2.91
N CYS A 86 25.30 18.82 4.04
CA CYS A 86 25.52 20.26 4.12
C CYS A 86 26.67 20.72 3.22
N ILE A 87 27.75 19.94 3.14
CA ILE A 87 28.89 20.27 2.27
C ILE A 87 28.51 20.24 0.81
N ILE A 88 27.82 19.18 0.36
CA ILE A 88 27.48 19.06 -1.06
C ILE A 88 26.53 20.19 -1.49
N GLN A 89 25.63 20.62 -0.60
CA GLN A 89 24.79 21.79 -0.81
C GLN A 89 25.64 23.06 -1.01
N CYS A 90 26.51 23.38 -0.03
CA CYS A 90 27.35 24.57 -0.10
C CYS A 90 28.30 24.56 -1.32
N VAL A 91 28.82 23.39 -1.70
CA VAL A 91 29.68 23.25 -2.87
C VAL A 91 28.88 23.42 -4.17
N ASN A 92 27.67 22.89 -4.24
CA ASN A 92 26.82 22.99 -5.42
C ASN A 92 26.35 24.41 -5.71
N ASP A 93 26.12 25.21 -4.66
CA ASP A 93 25.79 26.64 -4.76
C ASP A 93 26.93 27.46 -5.41
N GLU A 94 28.18 27.03 -5.21
CA GLU A 94 29.37 27.67 -5.78
C GLU A 94 29.69 27.18 -7.21
N LEU A 95 29.05 26.10 -7.67
CA LEU A 95 29.27 25.50 -8.97
C LEU A 95 28.26 25.99 -10.00
N ASN A 96 28.76 26.48 -11.14
CA ASN A 96 27.91 26.68 -12.32
C ASN A 96 27.41 25.31 -12.86
N ASN A 97 26.39 25.33 -13.73
CA ASN A 97 25.79 24.09 -14.25
C ASN A 97 26.76 23.23 -15.08
N LEU A 98 27.70 23.86 -15.81
CA LEU A 98 28.65 23.17 -16.68
C LEU A 98 29.73 22.43 -15.87
N ASP A 99 30.29 23.08 -14.86
CA ASP A 99 31.29 22.52 -13.93
C ASP A 99 30.69 21.34 -13.18
N PHE A 100 29.46 21.50 -12.66
CA PHE A 100 28.75 20.41 -11.98
C PHE A 100 28.58 19.18 -12.89
N GLN A 101 28.09 19.36 -14.13
CA GLN A 101 27.90 18.24 -15.06
C GLN A 101 29.23 17.55 -15.38
N THR A 102 30.30 18.33 -15.52
CA THR A 102 31.65 17.81 -15.78
C THR A 102 32.18 17.00 -14.60
N PHE A 103 31.88 17.42 -13.37
CA PHE A 103 32.34 16.73 -12.16
C PHE A 103 31.50 15.49 -11.87
N PHE A 104 30.18 15.57 -12.04
CA PHE A 104 29.28 14.45 -11.79
C PHE A 104 29.42 13.34 -12.85
N ARG A 105 29.63 13.67 -14.13
CA ARG A 105 29.87 12.66 -15.20
C ARG A 105 31.28 12.08 -15.20
N ASN A 106 32.11 12.43 -14.22
CA ASN A 106 33.46 11.90 -14.13
C ASN A 106 33.43 10.36 -13.97
N ALA A 107 34.36 9.67 -14.62
CA ALA A 107 34.50 8.22 -14.47
C ALA A 107 34.82 7.80 -13.03
N ASP A 108 35.45 8.69 -12.25
CA ASP A 108 35.75 8.49 -10.82
C ASP A 108 34.53 8.72 -9.90
N ASN A 109 33.34 9.02 -10.43
CA ASN A 109 32.12 9.18 -9.62
C ASN A 109 31.58 7.80 -9.18
N SER A 110 31.54 7.54 -7.88
CA SER A 110 30.99 6.32 -7.29
C SER A 110 29.48 6.15 -7.45
N LEU A 111 28.74 7.24 -7.67
CA LEU A 111 27.29 7.24 -7.87
C LEU A 111 26.90 7.25 -9.35
N LYS A 112 27.82 6.88 -10.26
CA LYS A 112 27.55 6.88 -11.69
C LYS A 112 26.50 5.82 -12.09
N ASP A 113 26.61 4.63 -11.52
CA ASP A 113 25.80 3.45 -11.86
C ASP A 113 24.91 3.01 -10.69
N THR A 114 24.67 3.91 -9.71
CA THR A 114 23.81 3.66 -8.55
C THR A 114 23.39 4.99 -7.90
N ASN A 115 22.48 4.96 -6.93
CA ASN A 115 22.11 6.13 -6.13
C ASN A 115 22.07 5.78 -4.64
N LEU A 116 21.99 6.81 -3.79
CA LEU A 116 22.02 6.63 -2.34
C LEU A 116 20.78 5.89 -1.80
N ILE A 117 19.65 5.92 -2.51
CA ILE A 117 18.43 5.17 -2.15
C ILE A 117 18.68 3.66 -2.33
N ILE A 118 19.18 3.25 -3.51
CA ILE A 118 19.50 1.85 -3.81
C ILE A 118 20.56 1.33 -2.84
N LEU A 119 21.62 2.11 -2.59
CA LEU A 119 22.66 1.76 -1.61
C LEU A 119 22.09 1.58 -0.21
N SER A 120 21.23 2.50 0.25
CA SER A 120 20.60 2.38 1.57
C SER A 120 19.77 1.10 1.69
N CYS A 121 19.11 0.68 0.60
CA CYS A 121 18.33 -0.55 0.58
C CYS A 121 19.22 -1.81 0.51
N LYS A 122 20.28 -1.76 -0.29
CA LYS A 122 21.26 -2.85 -0.48
C LYS A 122 22.00 -3.19 0.80
N TYR A 123 22.35 -2.18 1.60
CA TYR A 123 23.10 -2.32 2.86
C TYR A 123 22.21 -2.25 4.11
N ASN A 124 20.88 -2.22 3.95
CA ASN A 124 19.91 -2.16 5.06
C ASN A 124 20.10 -0.95 6.00
N SER A 125 20.53 0.19 5.44
CA SER A 125 20.83 1.42 6.17
C SER A 125 19.56 2.25 6.40
N VAL A 126 18.67 1.76 7.26
CA VAL A 126 17.33 2.34 7.51
C VAL A 126 17.40 3.82 7.88
N GLN A 127 18.29 4.20 8.79
CA GLN A 127 18.40 5.58 9.27
C GLN A 127 18.92 6.53 8.19
N ALA A 128 19.80 6.05 7.30
CA ALA A 128 20.28 6.82 6.16
C ALA A 128 19.15 7.06 5.16
N LEU A 129 18.35 6.03 4.85
CA LEU A 129 17.19 6.17 3.97
C LEU A 129 16.16 7.15 4.54
N ASP A 130 15.85 7.02 5.83
CA ASP A 130 14.89 7.88 6.51
C ASP A 130 15.32 9.36 6.49
N PHE A 131 16.62 9.62 6.68
CA PHE A 131 17.18 10.96 6.56
C PHE A 131 17.19 11.49 5.12
N ILE A 132 17.49 10.64 4.12
CA ILE A 132 17.48 11.03 2.71
C ILE A 132 16.07 11.47 2.26
N PHE A 133 15.02 10.88 2.82
CA PHE A 133 13.62 11.24 2.55
C PHE A 133 13.04 12.31 3.48
N ASP A 134 13.81 12.82 4.44
CA ASP A 134 13.33 13.88 5.32
C ASP A 134 13.14 15.19 4.55
N HIS A 135 12.05 15.92 4.83
CA HIS A 135 11.71 17.16 4.09
C HIS A 135 12.78 18.26 4.20
N GLY A 136 13.63 18.21 5.23
CA GLY A 136 14.77 19.12 5.39
C GLY A 136 16.03 18.71 4.62
N CYS A 137 16.04 17.54 3.97
CA CYS A 137 17.22 16.99 3.31
C CYS A 137 17.23 17.32 1.81
N THR A 138 18.19 18.13 1.37
CA THR A 138 18.30 18.54 -0.04
C THR A 138 19.18 17.61 -0.87
N ILE A 139 19.57 16.44 -0.37
CA ILE A 139 20.51 15.52 -1.08
C ILE A 139 19.96 15.12 -2.44
N ILE A 140 18.69 14.72 -2.48
CA ILE A 140 18.04 14.27 -3.71
C ILE A 140 18.05 15.41 -4.72
N ASP A 141 17.64 16.62 -4.30
CA ASP A 141 17.63 17.80 -5.17
C ASP A 141 19.03 18.16 -5.65
N ASN A 142 20.00 18.21 -4.73
CA ASN A 142 21.40 18.58 -5.01
C ASN A 142 22.07 17.62 -6.01
N LEU A 143 21.67 16.36 -6.03
CA LEU A 143 22.23 15.35 -6.91
C LEU A 143 21.37 15.10 -8.16
N SER A 144 20.10 15.52 -8.18
CA SER A 144 19.17 15.33 -9.31
C SER A 144 18.97 16.57 -10.20
N THR A 145 18.98 17.80 -9.65
CA THR A 145 18.46 19.01 -10.31
C THR A 145 19.34 19.64 -11.40
N LYS A 146 20.50 19.07 -11.74
CA LYS A 146 21.37 19.58 -12.83
C LYS A 146 21.47 18.66 -14.06
N PHE A 147 20.70 17.57 -14.07
CA PHE A 147 20.35 16.82 -15.28
C PHE A 147 18.93 17.19 -15.69
N GLY A 148 18.69 17.45 -16.97
CA GLY A 148 17.37 17.79 -17.48
C GLY A 148 16.32 16.70 -17.18
N ASN A 149 15.61 16.87 -16.07
CA ASN A 149 14.46 16.09 -15.63
C ASN A 149 14.69 14.59 -15.32
N THR A 150 15.68 14.25 -14.50
CA THR A 150 15.71 12.91 -13.88
C THR A 150 15.90 13.02 -12.37
N THR A 151 14.81 13.35 -11.67
CA THR A 151 14.66 12.96 -10.27
C THR A 151 14.89 11.46 -10.16
N TRP A 152 15.59 10.99 -9.10
CA TRP A 152 15.81 9.56 -8.92
C TRP A 152 14.47 8.82 -8.91
N LEU A 153 14.32 7.85 -9.82
CA LEU A 153 13.06 7.16 -10.03
C LEU A 153 13.02 5.85 -9.23
N PRO A 154 11.81 5.40 -8.82
CA PRO A 154 11.61 4.08 -8.23
C PRO A 154 12.14 2.91 -9.06
N THR A 155 12.21 3.10 -10.38
CA THR A 155 12.63 2.11 -11.37
C THR A 155 14.13 2.13 -11.67
N ASP A 156 14.88 3.09 -11.10
CA ASP A 156 16.34 3.14 -11.25
C ASP A 156 16.99 1.84 -10.74
N VAL A 157 17.98 1.35 -11.48
CA VAL A 157 18.70 0.11 -11.19
C VAL A 157 20.19 0.35 -10.99
N ASP A 158 20.84 -0.49 -10.18
CA ASP A 158 22.30 -0.48 -10.04
C ASP A 158 23.01 -1.29 -11.15
N GLU A 159 24.34 -1.39 -11.05
CA GLU A 159 25.20 -2.23 -11.90
C GLU A 159 24.73 -3.70 -12.01
N ASN A 160 24.01 -4.21 -11.00
CA ASN A 160 23.48 -5.57 -10.97
C ASN A 160 22.08 -5.68 -11.58
N GLN A 161 21.58 -4.59 -12.17
CA GLN A 161 20.24 -4.45 -12.74
C GLN A 161 19.13 -4.62 -11.68
N HIS A 162 19.41 -4.24 -10.43
CA HIS A 162 18.44 -4.31 -9.33
C HIS A 162 18.07 -2.93 -8.80
N ASN A 163 16.77 -2.73 -8.58
CA ASN A 163 16.24 -1.50 -8.00
C ASN A 163 16.20 -1.55 -6.46
N ALA A 164 15.88 -0.42 -5.85
CA ALA A 164 15.81 -0.27 -4.40
C ALA A 164 14.79 -1.24 -3.75
N PHE A 165 13.66 -1.51 -4.41
CA PHE A 165 12.61 -2.39 -3.91
C PHE A 165 13.04 -3.86 -3.86
N TYR A 166 13.80 -4.33 -4.84
CA TYR A 166 14.41 -5.66 -4.81
C TYR A 166 15.28 -5.83 -3.56
N TYR A 167 16.18 -4.88 -3.31
CA TYR A 167 17.06 -4.94 -2.15
C TYR A 167 16.31 -4.79 -0.82
N ALA A 168 15.29 -3.94 -0.75
CA ALA A 168 14.50 -3.78 0.45
C ALA A 168 13.72 -5.05 0.82
N ILE A 169 13.10 -5.72 -0.15
CA ILE A 169 12.44 -7.01 0.11
C ILE A 169 13.47 -8.06 0.53
N ARG A 170 14.61 -8.13 -0.17
CA ARG A 170 15.71 -9.08 0.14
C ARG A 170 16.30 -8.88 1.53
N SER A 171 16.33 -7.64 2.03
CA SER A 171 16.87 -7.33 3.36
C SER A 171 16.06 -7.94 4.51
N THR A 172 14.82 -8.39 4.24
CA THR A 172 13.82 -8.84 5.24
C THR A 172 13.44 -7.79 6.29
N ASN A 173 13.88 -6.54 6.12
CA ASN A 173 13.54 -5.44 7.01
C ASN A 173 12.27 -4.72 6.54
N VAL A 174 11.13 -5.06 7.16
CA VAL A 174 9.83 -4.47 6.84
C VAL A 174 9.84 -2.94 6.99
N ASN A 175 10.60 -2.40 7.95
CA ASN A 175 10.67 -0.96 8.16
C ASN A 175 11.29 -0.26 6.93
N LEU A 176 12.35 -0.83 6.36
CA LEU A 176 13.03 -0.28 5.19
C LEU A 176 12.08 -0.19 3.98
N LEU A 177 11.35 -1.27 3.69
CA LEU A 177 10.35 -1.27 2.63
C LEU A 177 9.18 -0.33 2.93
N SER A 178 8.78 -0.20 4.20
CA SER A 178 7.72 0.73 4.59
C SER A 178 8.10 2.19 4.36
N ILE A 179 9.35 2.56 4.64
CA ILE A 179 9.89 3.90 4.40
C ILE A 179 9.92 4.18 2.90
N LEU A 180 10.42 3.24 2.08
CA LEU A 180 10.38 3.37 0.61
C LEU A 180 8.99 3.65 0.05
N ILE A 181 7.97 2.99 0.59
CA ILE A 181 6.59 3.13 0.09
C ILE A 181 5.95 4.43 0.59
N SER A 182 6.15 4.78 1.86
CA SER A 182 5.38 5.85 2.52
C SER A 182 6.05 7.21 2.50
N LYS A 183 7.38 7.26 2.38
CA LYS A 183 8.17 8.50 2.42
C LYS A 183 8.87 8.80 1.09
N TRP A 184 8.50 8.12 0.00
CA TRP A 184 9.05 8.50 -1.31
C TRP A 184 8.78 9.99 -1.57
N PRO A 185 9.76 10.77 -2.06
CA PRO A 185 9.62 12.21 -2.27
C PRO A 185 8.32 12.61 -2.97
N ASP A 186 7.78 13.76 -2.57
CA ASP A 186 6.52 14.34 -3.08
C ASP A 186 5.29 13.42 -2.98
N ASN A 187 5.33 12.43 -2.07
CA ASN A 187 4.30 11.38 -1.97
C ASN A 187 4.02 10.70 -3.32
N TYR A 188 5.08 10.44 -4.09
CA TYR A 188 5.01 9.94 -5.48
C TYR A 188 3.99 8.81 -5.68
N PHE A 189 3.96 7.82 -4.78
CA PHE A 189 3.09 6.65 -4.91
C PHE A 189 1.61 6.89 -4.58
N ASP A 190 1.24 8.04 -4.01
CA ASP A 190 -0.18 8.40 -3.87
C ASP A 190 -0.84 8.58 -5.24
N SER A 191 -0.08 9.08 -6.22
CA SER A 191 -0.51 9.27 -7.61
C SER A 191 -0.11 8.12 -8.54
N HIS A 192 0.89 7.30 -8.17
CA HIS A 192 1.47 6.24 -9.02
C HIS A 192 1.30 4.83 -8.44
N LYS A 193 0.08 4.49 -8.01
CA LYS A 193 -0.22 3.20 -7.35
C LYS A 193 -0.02 1.97 -8.27
N GLU A 194 -0.27 2.12 -9.57
CA GLU A 194 -0.09 1.05 -10.55
C GLU A 194 1.40 0.71 -10.70
N GLU A 195 2.26 1.74 -10.83
CA GLU A 195 3.71 1.58 -10.91
C GLU A 195 4.25 0.91 -9.64
N LEU A 196 3.74 1.28 -8.46
CA LEU A 196 4.10 0.61 -7.21
C LEU A 196 3.73 -0.88 -7.21
N ASP A 197 2.56 -1.26 -7.76
CA ASP A 197 2.17 -2.67 -7.87
C ASP A 197 3.13 -3.43 -8.80
N GLU A 198 3.47 -2.85 -9.94
CA GLU A 198 4.40 -3.45 -10.91
C GLU A 198 5.79 -3.65 -10.31
N ILE A 199 6.35 -2.62 -9.67
CA ILE A 199 7.68 -2.66 -9.05
C ILE A 199 7.71 -3.73 -7.95
N LEU A 200 6.75 -3.72 -7.02
CA LEU A 200 6.68 -4.70 -5.94
C LEU A 200 6.47 -6.13 -6.47
N SER A 201 5.66 -6.29 -7.51
CA SER A 201 5.40 -7.59 -8.12
C SER A 201 6.60 -8.14 -8.83
N SER A 202 7.29 -7.31 -9.62
CA SER A 202 8.49 -7.67 -10.35
C SER A 202 9.59 -8.08 -9.38
N ALA A 203 9.90 -7.23 -8.40
CA ALA A 203 10.93 -7.51 -7.40
C ALA A 203 10.65 -8.79 -6.60
N ASN A 204 9.41 -9.01 -6.14
CA ASN A 204 9.03 -10.22 -5.40
C ASN A 204 9.07 -11.48 -6.29
N SER A 205 8.65 -11.38 -7.55
CA SER A 205 8.69 -12.50 -8.49
C SER A 205 10.13 -12.89 -8.82
N GLU A 206 11.00 -11.91 -9.05
CA GLU A 206 12.42 -12.14 -9.31
C GLU A 206 13.10 -12.85 -8.11
N LEU A 207 12.85 -12.39 -6.88
CA LEU A 207 13.40 -13.03 -5.69
C LEU A 207 12.95 -14.49 -5.54
N LYS A 208 11.68 -14.77 -5.83
CA LYS A 208 11.14 -16.14 -5.82
C LYS A 208 11.74 -17.01 -6.91
N LEU A 209 11.87 -16.49 -8.14
CA LEU A 209 12.50 -17.20 -9.25
C LEU A 209 13.96 -17.56 -8.94
N LYS A 210 14.67 -16.68 -8.26
CA LYS A 210 16.06 -16.88 -7.83
C LYS A 210 16.19 -17.70 -6.53
N ASN A 211 15.08 -18.20 -5.97
CA ASN A 211 15.03 -18.93 -4.70
C ASN A 211 15.75 -18.19 -3.55
N VAL A 212 15.68 -16.86 -3.52
CA VAL A 212 16.26 -16.07 -2.42
C VAL A 212 15.35 -16.23 -1.20
N PRO A 213 15.88 -16.66 -0.04
CA PRO A 213 15.07 -16.83 1.15
C PRO A 213 14.56 -15.47 1.63
N ILE A 214 13.24 -15.31 1.67
CA ILE A 214 12.55 -14.16 2.27
C ILE A 214 11.87 -14.67 3.54
N ASP A 215 11.96 -13.91 4.62
CA ASP A 215 11.30 -14.28 5.86
C ASP A 215 9.76 -14.19 5.74
N LYS A 216 9.06 -14.87 6.66
CA LYS A 216 7.60 -14.92 6.59
C LYS A 216 6.96 -13.55 6.81
N SER A 217 7.58 -12.67 7.59
CA SER A 217 7.02 -11.36 7.90
C SER A 217 7.05 -10.44 6.67
N MET A 218 8.16 -10.40 5.93
CA MET A 218 8.29 -9.66 4.68
C MET A 218 7.38 -10.24 3.59
N GLU A 219 7.28 -11.57 3.46
CA GLU A 219 6.34 -12.19 2.52
C GLU A 219 4.90 -11.74 2.78
N LEU A 220 4.47 -11.74 4.05
CA LEU A 220 3.14 -11.31 4.44
C LEU A 220 2.94 -9.81 4.20
N PHE A 221 3.95 -9.00 4.50
CA PHE A 221 3.90 -7.55 4.30
C PHE A 221 3.79 -7.17 2.81
N VAL A 222 4.65 -7.73 1.95
CA VAL A 222 4.59 -7.52 0.50
C VAL A 222 3.24 -7.99 -0.06
N ARG A 223 2.76 -9.15 0.39
CA ARG A 223 1.47 -9.68 -0.05
C ARG A 223 0.30 -8.79 0.38
N ASP A 224 0.31 -8.29 1.60
CA ASP A 224 -0.70 -7.35 2.09
C ASP A 224 -0.69 -6.06 1.26
N LYS A 225 0.49 -5.50 0.97
CA LYS A 225 0.62 -4.29 0.12
C LYS A 225 0.12 -4.51 -1.30
N LEU A 226 0.52 -5.59 -1.97
CA LEU A 226 0.03 -5.92 -3.32
C LEU A 226 -1.48 -6.14 -3.35
N ILE A 227 -2.04 -6.80 -2.31
CA ILE A 227 -3.50 -6.95 -2.19
C ILE A 227 -4.16 -5.58 -2.03
N ASN A 228 -3.64 -4.72 -1.16
CA ASN A 228 -4.20 -3.40 -0.94
C ASN A 228 -4.15 -2.55 -2.22
N LEU A 229 -3.05 -2.62 -2.99
CA LEU A 229 -2.91 -1.93 -4.28
C LEU A 229 -3.89 -2.46 -5.34
N ARG A 230 -4.02 -3.78 -5.49
CA ARG A 230 -4.86 -4.39 -6.54
C ARG A 230 -6.35 -4.31 -6.26
N PHE A 231 -6.71 -4.24 -4.99
CA PHE A 231 -8.09 -4.49 -4.57
C PHE A 231 -8.74 -3.29 -3.86
N PHE A 232 -7.97 -2.33 -3.35
CA PHE A 232 -8.46 -1.18 -2.56
C PHE A 232 -7.98 0.19 -3.03
N SER A 233 -7.03 0.27 -3.96
CA SER A 233 -6.83 1.50 -4.71
C SER A 233 -8.17 1.89 -5.34
N SER A 234 -8.58 3.16 -5.18
CA SER A 234 -9.67 3.71 -5.99
C SER A 234 -9.46 3.20 -7.42
N PRO A 235 -10.46 2.55 -8.04
CA PRO A 235 -10.30 2.10 -9.40
C PRO A 235 -9.74 3.29 -10.19
N PRO A 236 -8.60 3.15 -10.92
CA PRO A 236 -8.18 4.18 -11.86
C PRO A 236 -9.41 4.55 -12.68
N ASN A 237 -9.54 5.81 -13.11
CA ASN A 237 -10.64 6.28 -13.95
C ASN A 237 -10.87 5.31 -15.12
N PHE A 238 -11.65 4.26 -14.90
CA PHE A 238 -11.78 3.07 -15.75
C PHE A 238 -12.89 3.38 -16.76
N GLN A 239 -12.70 4.46 -17.50
CA GLN A 239 -13.60 4.81 -18.59
C GLN A 239 -13.22 4.14 -19.92
N LYS A 240 -12.15 3.32 -19.99
CA LYS A 240 -11.63 2.89 -21.30
C LYS A 240 -11.57 1.40 -21.63
N ASN A 241 -11.83 0.44 -20.74
CA ASN A 241 -11.90 -0.96 -21.20
C ASN A 241 -12.74 -1.91 -20.31
N VAL A 242 -13.94 -2.26 -20.77
CA VAL A 242 -14.86 -3.22 -20.11
C VAL A 242 -14.21 -4.60 -19.96
N LYS A 243 -13.37 -5.01 -20.92
CA LYS A 243 -12.70 -6.32 -20.93
C LYS A 243 -11.67 -6.47 -19.81
N ILE A 244 -10.86 -5.43 -19.56
CA ILE A 244 -9.86 -5.42 -18.48
C ILE A 244 -10.56 -5.48 -17.12
N ARG A 245 -11.65 -4.70 -16.96
CA ARG A 245 -12.45 -4.71 -15.73
C ARG A 245 -13.03 -6.09 -15.41
N LEU A 246 -13.57 -6.78 -16.42
CA LEU A 246 -14.11 -8.13 -16.26
C LEU A 246 -13.03 -9.16 -15.92
N ASP A 247 -11.82 -9.05 -16.48
CA ASP A 247 -10.70 -9.95 -16.17
C ASP A 247 -10.29 -9.86 -14.68
N TRP A 248 -10.26 -8.64 -14.13
CA TRP A 248 -9.99 -8.42 -12.70
C TRP A 248 -11.11 -8.93 -11.79
N ILE A 249 -12.38 -8.70 -12.16
CA ILE A 249 -13.53 -9.24 -11.42
C ILE A 249 -13.50 -10.77 -11.45
N GLY A 250 -13.22 -11.35 -12.61
CA GLY A 250 -13.03 -12.79 -12.84
C GLY A 250 -11.97 -13.39 -11.93
N LYS A 251 -10.75 -12.84 -11.95
CA LYS A 251 -9.64 -13.29 -11.08
C LYS A 251 -10.00 -13.22 -9.60
N ARG A 252 -10.73 -12.18 -9.17
CA ARG A 252 -11.16 -12.06 -7.77
C ARG A 252 -12.20 -13.11 -7.39
N ALA A 253 -13.20 -13.33 -8.25
CA ALA A 253 -14.17 -14.41 -8.03
C ALA A 253 -13.49 -15.79 -7.98
N GLU A 254 -12.51 -16.04 -8.85
CA GLU A 254 -11.71 -17.27 -8.82
C GLU A 254 -10.94 -17.44 -7.50
N LEU A 255 -10.37 -16.36 -6.96
CA LEU A 255 -9.70 -16.39 -5.65
C LEU A 255 -10.68 -16.71 -4.51
N VAL A 256 -11.89 -16.14 -4.53
CA VAL A 256 -12.95 -16.47 -3.56
C VAL A 256 -13.28 -17.96 -3.61
N ILE A 257 -13.52 -18.49 -4.82
CA ILE A 257 -13.84 -19.91 -5.03
C ILE A 257 -12.71 -20.79 -4.51
N LYS A 258 -11.46 -20.51 -4.91
CA LYS A 258 -10.26 -21.24 -4.43
C LYS A 258 -10.12 -21.20 -2.91
N ASN A 259 -10.36 -20.05 -2.29
CA ASN A 259 -10.27 -19.91 -0.84
C ASN A 259 -11.39 -20.68 -0.11
N ILE A 260 -12.60 -20.72 -0.67
CA ILE A 260 -13.71 -21.53 -0.16
C ILE A 260 -13.37 -23.02 -0.26
N ASP A 261 -12.82 -23.48 -1.38
CA ASP A 261 -12.37 -24.86 -1.56
C ASP A 261 -11.24 -25.23 -0.58
N LEU A 262 -10.31 -24.30 -0.33
CA LEU A 262 -9.26 -24.48 0.68
C LEU A 262 -9.85 -24.63 2.09
N LEU A 263 -10.86 -23.83 2.46
CA LEU A 263 -11.54 -23.97 3.75
C LEU A 263 -12.23 -25.33 3.88
N LYS A 264 -12.85 -25.82 2.80
CA LYS A 264 -13.50 -27.13 2.78
C LYS A 264 -12.47 -28.26 2.95
N ASN A 265 -11.47 -28.30 2.07
CA ASN A 265 -10.54 -29.43 1.97
C ASN A 265 -9.64 -29.58 3.21
N TYR A 266 -9.25 -28.48 3.86
CA TYR A 266 -8.36 -28.53 5.02
C TYR A 266 -9.08 -28.60 6.37
N LEU A 267 -10.36 -28.17 6.45
CA LEU A 267 -10.96 -27.80 7.75
C LEU A 267 -12.37 -28.32 7.99
N PHE A 268 -12.92 -29.16 7.11
CA PHE A 268 -14.23 -29.80 7.34
C PHE A 268 -14.22 -30.78 8.52
N ASN A 269 -13.12 -31.50 8.72
CA ASN A 269 -13.00 -32.55 9.76
C ASN A 269 -12.45 -32.03 11.10
N ASN A 270 -11.78 -30.88 11.12
CA ASN A 270 -11.31 -30.26 12.36
C ASN A 270 -12.46 -29.49 13.02
N GLN A 271 -12.89 -29.87 14.22
CA GLN A 271 -13.97 -29.16 14.92
C GLN A 271 -13.55 -27.74 15.32
N ASN A 272 -12.27 -27.52 15.62
CA ASN A 272 -11.78 -26.23 16.10
C ASN A 272 -11.50 -25.23 14.96
N VAL A 273 -11.79 -23.97 15.22
CA VAL A 273 -11.43 -22.84 14.37
C VAL A 273 -9.99 -22.45 14.70
N ASN A 274 -9.06 -22.61 13.76
CA ASN A 274 -7.67 -22.21 13.94
C ASN A 274 -7.36 -20.87 13.23
N GLU A 275 -6.18 -20.30 13.48
CA GLU A 275 -5.78 -19.01 12.89
C GLU A 275 -5.78 -19.04 11.34
N LYS A 276 -5.40 -20.18 10.74
CA LYS A 276 -5.44 -20.38 9.29
C LYS A 276 -6.87 -20.27 8.76
N PHE A 277 -7.86 -20.86 9.43
CA PHE A 277 -9.28 -20.72 9.08
C PHE A 277 -9.66 -19.24 9.08
N LEU A 278 -9.35 -18.52 10.18
CA LEU A 278 -9.75 -17.12 10.35
C LEU A 278 -9.10 -16.21 9.31
N LEU A 279 -7.86 -16.50 8.92
CA LEU A 279 -7.15 -15.75 7.90
C LEU A 279 -7.81 -15.94 6.52
N ILE A 280 -8.10 -17.18 6.13
CA ILE A 280 -8.74 -17.46 4.84
C ILE A 280 -10.18 -16.91 4.81
N ALA A 281 -10.94 -17.09 5.89
CA ALA A 281 -12.28 -16.54 6.04
C ALA A 281 -12.28 -15.02 5.90
N LYS A 282 -11.32 -14.31 6.51
CA LYS A 282 -11.14 -12.86 6.32
C LYS A 282 -10.94 -12.47 4.85
N TYR A 283 -10.10 -13.22 4.12
CA TYR A 283 -9.88 -12.95 2.71
C TYR A 283 -11.17 -13.12 1.91
N ILE A 284 -11.91 -14.20 2.15
CA ILE A 284 -13.21 -14.42 1.51
C ILE A 284 -14.18 -13.27 1.81
N THR A 285 -14.37 -12.89 3.07
CA THR A 285 -15.25 -11.76 3.44
C THR A 285 -14.84 -10.48 2.71
N LYS A 286 -13.54 -10.18 2.71
CA LYS A 286 -12.96 -8.98 2.10
C LYS A 286 -13.16 -8.94 0.59
N ASP A 287 -13.02 -10.08 -0.08
CA ASP A 287 -13.24 -10.18 -1.53
C ASP A 287 -14.74 -10.14 -1.89
N ILE A 288 -15.61 -10.78 -1.10
CA ILE A 288 -17.07 -10.73 -1.25
C ILE A 288 -17.57 -9.27 -1.14
N HIS A 289 -17.08 -8.53 -0.14
CA HIS A 289 -17.43 -7.11 0.06
C HIS A 289 -17.21 -6.25 -1.20
N ILE A 290 -16.20 -6.59 -2.00
CA ILE A 290 -15.87 -5.83 -3.21
C ILE A 290 -16.62 -6.38 -4.41
N LEU A 291 -16.70 -7.70 -4.54
CA LEU A 291 -17.44 -8.35 -5.61
C LEU A 291 -18.91 -7.92 -5.62
N LYS A 292 -19.58 -7.85 -4.46
CA LYS A 292 -20.98 -7.42 -4.39
C LYS A 292 -21.18 -5.98 -4.91
N ARG A 293 -20.21 -5.09 -4.74
CA ARG A 293 -20.28 -3.72 -5.28
C ARG A 293 -20.01 -3.67 -6.79
N GLN A 294 -19.24 -4.62 -7.30
CA GLN A 294 -18.86 -4.72 -8.70
C GLN A 294 -19.84 -5.53 -9.54
N LEU A 295 -20.63 -6.41 -8.91
CA LEU A 295 -21.59 -7.34 -9.52
C LEU A 295 -23.00 -7.10 -8.98
N LYS A 296 -23.45 -5.84 -8.95
CA LYS A 296 -24.79 -5.46 -8.49
C LYS A 296 -25.90 -6.17 -9.28
N CYS A 297 -25.63 -6.53 -10.54
CA CYS A 297 -26.57 -7.24 -11.39
C CYS A 297 -26.88 -8.68 -10.96
N THR A 298 -26.14 -9.25 -10.00
CA THR A 298 -26.36 -10.63 -9.52
C THR A 298 -27.03 -10.70 -8.15
N TYR A 299 -27.56 -9.58 -7.65
CA TYR A 299 -28.27 -9.56 -6.36
C TYR A 299 -29.52 -10.43 -6.34
N ASP A 300 -30.12 -10.74 -7.50
CA ASP A 300 -31.23 -11.68 -7.66
C ASP A 300 -30.78 -13.14 -7.90
N LYS A 301 -29.48 -13.43 -7.73
CA LYS A 301 -28.87 -14.75 -7.92
C LYS A 301 -28.06 -15.21 -6.72
N LEU A 302 -27.39 -14.28 -6.05
CA LEU A 302 -26.45 -14.55 -4.97
C LEU A 302 -26.88 -13.82 -3.69
N PRO A 303 -26.91 -14.51 -2.53
CA PRO A 303 -27.20 -13.90 -1.23
C PRO A 303 -25.94 -13.18 -0.68
N TRP A 304 -25.55 -12.09 -1.35
CA TRP A 304 -24.31 -11.36 -1.07
C TRP A 304 -24.23 -10.88 0.38
N GLU A 305 -25.29 -10.22 0.84
CA GLU A 305 -25.33 -9.60 2.18
C GLU A 305 -25.38 -10.64 3.28
N GLU A 306 -26.17 -11.70 3.11
CA GLU A 306 -26.31 -12.77 4.10
C GLU A 306 -25.00 -13.54 4.29
N ILE A 307 -24.30 -13.89 3.20
CA ILE A 307 -23.01 -14.59 3.29
C ILE A 307 -21.95 -13.69 3.94
N GLU A 308 -21.83 -12.43 3.51
CA GLU A 308 -20.84 -11.51 4.08
C GLU A 308 -21.09 -11.32 5.57
N PHE A 309 -22.34 -11.04 5.94
CA PHE A 309 -22.73 -10.81 7.33
C PHE A 309 -22.47 -12.02 8.21
N CYS A 310 -22.94 -13.21 7.81
CA CYS A 310 -22.76 -14.43 8.59
C CYS A 310 -21.28 -14.80 8.74
N LEU A 311 -20.47 -14.62 7.69
CA LEU A 311 -19.03 -14.90 7.74
C LEU A 311 -18.27 -13.89 8.60
N ALA A 312 -18.56 -12.59 8.45
CA ALA A 312 -17.95 -11.53 9.26
C ALA A 312 -18.27 -11.71 10.75
N THR A 313 -19.53 -12.01 11.05
CA THR A 313 -20.01 -12.25 12.41
C THR A 313 -19.35 -13.50 13.00
N PHE A 314 -19.26 -14.59 12.25
CA PHE A 314 -18.54 -15.81 12.67
C PHE A 314 -17.06 -15.55 13.00
N ILE A 315 -16.35 -14.78 12.17
CA ILE A 315 -14.95 -14.40 12.39
C ILE A 315 -14.81 -13.58 13.68
N SER A 316 -15.76 -12.66 13.94
CA SER A 316 -15.77 -11.81 15.14
C SER A 316 -15.93 -12.64 16.41
N ILE A 317 -16.91 -13.55 16.42
CA ILE A 317 -17.18 -14.47 17.55
C ILE A 317 -15.97 -15.34 17.85
N SER A 318 -15.37 -15.91 16.80
CA SER A 318 -14.22 -16.79 16.93
C SER A 318 -12.99 -16.11 17.53
N ARG A 319 -12.93 -14.77 17.55
CA ARG A 319 -11.87 -13.99 18.22
C ARG A 319 -12.20 -13.56 19.65
N ARG A 320 -13.47 -13.40 19.98
CA ARG A 320 -13.94 -12.72 21.20
C ARG A 320 -14.88 -13.61 22.03
N TYR A 321 -14.48 -14.86 22.25
CA TYR A 321 -15.29 -15.88 22.96
C TYR A 321 -15.90 -15.42 24.30
N CYS A 322 -15.29 -14.44 25.00
CA CYS A 322 -15.68 -14.08 26.37
C CYS A 322 -16.69 -12.92 26.51
N LYS A 323 -17.19 -12.30 25.43
CA LYS A 323 -18.09 -11.11 25.52
C LYS A 323 -19.35 -11.16 24.66
N MET A 324 -19.70 -12.31 24.06
CA MET A 324 -20.71 -12.34 23.00
C MET A 324 -21.99 -13.10 23.38
N ASN A 325 -23.09 -12.68 22.75
CA ASN A 325 -24.41 -13.28 22.95
C ASN A 325 -24.41 -14.77 22.51
N PRO A 326 -24.89 -15.69 23.38
CA PRO A 326 -24.99 -17.12 23.07
C PRO A 326 -25.79 -17.45 21.79
N LEU A 327 -26.75 -16.60 21.40
CA LEU A 327 -27.54 -16.74 20.17
C LEU A 327 -26.64 -16.88 18.94
N TYR A 328 -25.57 -16.08 18.85
CA TYR A 328 -24.70 -16.15 17.69
C TYR A 328 -23.95 -17.47 17.57
N ILE A 329 -23.52 -18.03 18.71
CA ILE A 329 -22.84 -19.33 18.78
C ILE A 329 -23.80 -20.46 18.39
N TYR A 330 -25.08 -20.34 18.79
CA TYR A 330 -26.11 -21.30 18.47
C TYR A 330 -26.43 -21.33 16.97
N VAL A 331 -26.59 -20.15 16.34
CA VAL A 331 -26.99 -20.01 14.94
C VAL A 331 -25.81 -20.29 13.98
N LEU A 332 -24.66 -19.62 14.18
CA LEU A 332 -23.53 -19.65 13.26
C LEU A 332 -22.58 -20.83 13.50
N LYS A 333 -23.04 -22.05 13.22
CA LYS A 333 -22.20 -23.25 13.31
C LYS A 333 -21.25 -23.33 12.11
N LYS A 334 -19.95 -23.59 12.38
CA LYS A 334 -18.89 -23.76 11.36
C LYS A 334 -19.32 -24.63 10.18
N ARG A 335 -19.90 -25.82 10.45
CA ARG A 335 -20.31 -26.77 9.41
C ARG A 335 -21.41 -26.22 8.50
N ARG A 336 -22.37 -25.48 9.06
CA ARG A 336 -23.47 -24.85 8.30
C ARG A 336 -22.90 -23.73 7.44
N LEU A 337 -22.07 -22.86 8.00
CA LEU A 337 -21.40 -21.78 7.27
C LEU A 337 -20.55 -22.29 6.09
N LEU A 338 -19.75 -23.35 6.31
CA LEU A 338 -18.96 -23.97 5.24
C LEU A 338 -19.82 -24.56 4.13
N ARG A 339 -20.96 -25.18 4.48
CA ARG A 339 -21.93 -25.66 3.50
C ARG A 339 -22.47 -24.49 2.67
N GLN A 340 -22.91 -23.41 3.32
CA GLN A 340 -23.45 -22.24 2.63
C GLN A 340 -22.42 -21.57 1.70
N LEU A 341 -21.16 -21.44 2.16
CA LEU A 341 -20.05 -20.94 1.32
C LEU A 341 -19.80 -21.81 0.09
N GLN A 342 -19.90 -23.13 0.22
CA GLN A 342 -19.71 -24.03 -0.92
C GLN A 342 -20.80 -23.85 -1.98
N TYR A 343 -22.06 -23.71 -1.57
CA TYR A 343 -23.13 -23.45 -2.54
C TYR A 343 -22.99 -22.07 -3.16
N PHE A 344 -22.62 -21.07 -2.35
CA PHE A 344 -22.29 -19.75 -2.85
C PHE A 344 -21.17 -19.76 -3.90
N SER A 345 -20.10 -20.54 -3.71
CA SER A 345 -19.01 -20.63 -4.69
C SER A 345 -19.45 -21.26 -6.01
N ILE A 346 -20.33 -22.27 -5.97
CA ILE A 346 -20.90 -22.91 -7.16
C ILE A 346 -21.74 -21.91 -7.97
N VAL A 347 -22.64 -21.18 -7.29
CA VAL A 347 -23.50 -20.18 -7.96
C VAL A 347 -22.64 -19.02 -8.49
N LEU A 348 -21.66 -18.55 -7.72
CA LEU A 348 -20.73 -17.52 -8.16
C LEU A 348 -19.98 -17.93 -9.43
N GLN A 349 -19.47 -19.16 -9.49
CA GLN A 349 -18.76 -19.68 -10.66
C GLN A 349 -19.67 -19.73 -11.91
N LYS A 350 -20.92 -20.17 -11.73
CA LYS A 350 -21.93 -20.21 -12.79
C LYS A 350 -22.21 -18.80 -13.34
N GLU A 351 -22.51 -17.85 -12.47
CA GLU A 351 -22.82 -16.47 -12.87
C GLU A 351 -21.60 -15.80 -13.54
N MET A 352 -20.39 -16.02 -13.03
CA MET A 352 -19.18 -15.49 -13.65
C MET A 352 -18.92 -16.07 -15.04
N SER A 353 -19.25 -17.34 -15.26
CA SER A 353 -19.14 -17.98 -16.58
C SER A 353 -20.16 -17.39 -17.58
N LEU A 354 -21.39 -17.13 -17.13
CA LEU A 354 -22.43 -16.48 -17.93
C LEU A 354 -22.06 -15.04 -18.31
N ILE A 355 -21.56 -14.26 -17.34
CA ILE A 355 -21.11 -12.88 -17.55
C ILE A 355 -19.93 -12.85 -18.53
N SER A 356 -18.97 -13.76 -18.37
CA SER A 356 -17.78 -13.83 -19.23
C SER A 356 -18.12 -14.21 -20.67
N THR A 357 -19.14 -15.05 -20.87
CA THR A 357 -19.59 -15.49 -22.20
C THR A 357 -20.32 -14.37 -22.96
N ASN A 358 -21.12 -13.57 -22.26
CA ASN A 358 -21.96 -12.54 -22.87
C ASN A 358 -21.89 -11.20 -22.11
N PRO A 359 -20.72 -10.53 -22.08
CA PRO A 359 -20.49 -9.37 -21.23
C PRO A 359 -21.40 -8.19 -21.56
N ASN A 360 -21.76 -8.00 -22.83
CA ASN A 360 -22.61 -6.89 -23.29
C ASN A 360 -24.07 -6.99 -22.80
N ARG A 361 -24.50 -8.17 -22.32
CA ARG A 361 -25.86 -8.38 -21.81
C ARG A 361 -26.02 -7.91 -20.36
N TYR A 362 -24.92 -7.75 -19.63
CA TYR A 362 -24.95 -7.45 -18.21
C TYR A 362 -24.45 -6.04 -17.94
N ASN A 363 -25.29 -5.22 -17.31
CA ASN A 363 -24.83 -3.99 -16.69
C ASN A 363 -24.42 -4.30 -15.25
N LEU A 364 -23.12 -4.53 -15.05
CA LEU A 364 -22.56 -5.00 -13.78
C LEU A 364 -22.88 -4.11 -12.57
N VAL A 365 -23.14 -2.82 -12.77
CA VAL A 365 -23.33 -1.83 -11.70
C VAL A 365 -24.81 -1.58 -11.41
N SER A 366 -25.74 -2.03 -12.25
CA SER A 366 -27.17 -1.85 -12.01
C SER A 366 -27.73 -2.97 -11.15
N PHE A 367 -28.55 -2.62 -10.16
CA PHE A 367 -29.37 -3.59 -9.44
C PHE A 367 -30.49 -4.16 -10.31
N PRO A 368 -30.94 -5.40 -10.01
CA PRO A 368 -32.24 -5.88 -10.42
C PRO A 368 -33.32 -4.90 -9.95
N ARG A 369 -34.33 -4.65 -10.79
CA ARG A 369 -35.46 -3.78 -10.46
C ARG A 369 -36.52 -4.56 -9.66
N LEU A 370 -36.12 -5.06 -8.50
CA LEU A 370 -36.92 -5.90 -7.61
C LEU A 370 -36.71 -5.43 -6.17
N SER A 371 -37.75 -5.60 -5.36
CA SER A 371 -37.65 -5.46 -3.90
C SER A 371 -36.76 -6.54 -3.30
N ARG A 372 -36.35 -6.32 -2.04
CA ARG A 372 -35.51 -7.27 -1.32
C ARG A 372 -36.23 -8.59 -1.11
N GLU A 373 -37.50 -8.53 -0.76
CA GLU A 373 -38.37 -9.67 -0.49
C GLU A 373 -38.51 -10.55 -1.75
N GLU A 374 -38.76 -9.92 -2.91
CA GLU A 374 -38.82 -10.62 -4.20
C GLU A 374 -37.47 -11.27 -4.56
N ILE A 375 -36.36 -10.57 -4.31
CA ILE A 375 -35.02 -11.11 -4.55
C ILE A 375 -34.76 -12.36 -3.68
N ILE A 376 -35.10 -12.28 -2.39
CA ILE A 376 -34.95 -13.40 -1.47
C ILE A 376 -35.78 -14.59 -1.96
N GLU A 377 -37.04 -14.37 -2.35
CA GLU A 377 -37.92 -15.42 -2.87
C GLU A 377 -37.35 -16.07 -4.14
N ILE A 378 -36.81 -15.27 -5.07
CA ILE A 378 -36.16 -15.79 -6.29
C ILE A 378 -34.96 -16.66 -5.94
N ILE A 379 -34.09 -16.17 -5.05
CA ILE A 379 -32.89 -16.91 -4.64
C ILE A 379 -33.28 -18.22 -3.97
N THR A 380 -34.17 -18.19 -2.98
CA THR A 380 -34.54 -19.41 -2.21
C THR A 380 -35.38 -20.38 -3.02
N LYS A 381 -36.15 -19.92 -4.01
CA LYS A 381 -36.83 -20.79 -4.96
C LYS A 381 -35.86 -21.46 -5.93
N SER A 382 -34.83 -20.74 -6.38
CA SER A 382 -33.81 -21.27 -7.29
C SER A 382 -32.83 -22.22 -6.59
N GLU A 383 -32.44 -21.88 -5.36
CA GLU A 383 -31.45 -22.59 -4.56
C GLU A 383 -31.98 -22.72 -3.11
N PRO A 384 -32.79 -23.75 -2.82
CA PRO A 384 -33.48 -23.91 -1.52
C PRO A 384 -32.54 -23.96 -0.30
N ILE A 385 -31.26 -24.27 -0.51
CA ILE A 385 -30.26 -24.28 0.55
C ILE A 385 -30.03 -22.90 1.19
N PHE A 386 -30.23 -21.82 0.42
CA PHE A 386 -30.10 -20.47 0.93
C PHE A 386 -31.27 -20.04 1.81
N GLN A 387 -32.38 -20.79 1.84
CA GLN A 387 -33.46 -20.52 2.79
C GLN A 387 -32.96 -20.61 4.23
N GLU A 388 -32.13 -21.61 4.51
CA GLU A 388 -31.54 -21.78 5.84
C GLU A 388 -30.58 -20.63 6.18
N LEU A 389 -29.76 -20.19 5.21
CA LEU A 389 -28.87 -19.04 5.39
C LEU A 389 -29.66 -17.77 5.68
N HIS A 390 -30.75 -17.53 4.95
CA HIS A 390 -31.59 -16.36 5.14
C HIS A 390 -32.29 -16.38 6.51
N ASN A 391 -32.77 -17.55 6.95
CA ASN A 391 -33.34 -17.72 8.29
C ASN A 391 -32.29 -17.45 9.37
N ASP A 392 -31.09 -18.06 9.25
CA ASP A 392 -29.98 -17.83 10.17
C ASP A 392 -29.65 -16.33 10.24
N PHE A 393 -29.49 -15.68 9.09
CA PHE A 393 -29.25 -14.24 9.00
C PHE A 393 -30.36 -13.43 9.69
N LYS A 394 -31.63 -13.71 9.40
CA LYS A 394 -32.78 -13.01 9.99
C LYS A 394 -32.81 -13.12 11.53
N GLU A 395 -32.48 -14.30 12.08
CA GLU A 395 -32.47 -14.52 13.53
C GLU A 395 -31.45 -13.64 14.27
N ILE A 396 -30.27 -13.41 13.68
CA ILE A 396 -29.18 -12.72 14.39
C ILE A 396 -28.97 -11.27 13.95
N ARG A 397 -29.43 -10.90 12.75
CA ARG A 397 -29.23 -9.56 12.18
C ARG A 397 -29.85 -8.48 13.07
N ASP A 398 -31.12 -8.64 13.42
CA ASP A 398 -31.85 -7.59 14.16
C ASP A 398 -31.21 -7.36 15.52
N TYR A 399 -30.86 -8.45 16.22
CA TYR A 399 -30.15 -8.38 17.49
C TYR A 399 -28.79 -7.68 17.35
N TYR A 400 -28.02 -8.00 16.30
CA TYR A 400 -26.74 -7.33 16.02
C TYR A 400 -26.90 -5.82 15.81
N SER A 401 -27.86 -5.39 15.00
CA SER A 401 -28.09 -3.97 14.75
C SER A 401 -28.59 -3.25 16.00
N LEU A 402 -29.45 -3.87 16.80
CA LEU A 402 -29.88 -3.33 18.09
C LEU A 402 -28.72 -3.16 19.07
N GLU A 403 -27.78 -4.11 19.12
CA GLU A 403 -26.58 -3.99 19.96
C GLU A 403 -25.70 -2.81 19.53
N ILE A 404 -25.49 -2.62 18.22
CA ILE A 404 -24.72 -1.49 17.68
C ILE A 404 -25.43 -0.15 17.94
N ILE A 405 -26.75 -0.10 17.75
CA ILE A 405 -27.57 1.09 18.05
C ILE A 405 -27.43 1.44 19.53
N ASN A 406 -27.61 0.47 20.43
CA ASN A 406 -27.49 0.69 21.88
C ASN A 406 -26.10 1.20 22.28
N ASN A 407 -25.03 0.61 21.73
CA ASN A 407 -23.67 1.07 21.97
C ASN A 407 -23.44 2.50 21.47
N SER A 408 -23.99 2.84 20.30
CA SER A 408 -23.88 4.19 19.72
C SER A 408 -24.65 5.22 20.54
N VAL A 409 -25.81 4.86 21.07
CA VAL A 409 -26.58 5.70 22.01
C VAL A 409 -25.77 5.94 23.28
N ASN A 410 -25.20 4.90 23.87
CA ASN A 410 -24.38 5.04 25.08
C ASN A 410 -23.13 5.91 24.86
N LEU A 411 -22.49 5.81 23.69
CA LEU A 411 -21.39 6.69 23.31
C LEU A 411 -21.83 8.15 23.20
N ALA A 412 -22.96 8.42 22.55
CA ALA A 412 -23.51 9.78 22.45
C ALA A 412 -23.88 10.37 23.82
N LEU A 413 -24.40 9.55 24.74
CA LEU A 413 -24.78 9.97 26.10
C LEU A 413 -23.58 10.20 27.02
N ALA A 414 -22.45 9.55 26.78
CA ALA A 414 -21.23 9.68 27.60
C ALA A 414 -20.42 10.95 27.30
N VAL A 415 -20.82 11.72 26.29
CA VAL A 415 -20.13 12.93 25.85
C VAL A 415 -20.33 14.08 26.84
N ASN A 416 -19.25 14.78 27.20
CA ASN A 416 -19.33 16.02 27.96
C ASN A 416 -19.79 17.18 27.05
N PRO A 417 -20.92 17.85 27.33
CA PRO A 417 -21.42 18.97 26.53
C PRO A 417 -20.45 20.16 26.44
N ASP A 418 -19.56 20.30 27.42
CA ASP A 418 -18.63 21.43 27.50
C ASP A 418 -17.48 21.34 26.47
N GLU A 419 -17.21 20.15 25.91
CA GLU A 419 -16.21 19.90 24.87
C GLU A 419 -16.79 20.03 23.46
N THR A 420 -17.36 21.19 23.14
CA THR A 420 -18.25 21.46 22.00
C THR A 420 -17.85 20.84 20.63
N LEU A 421 -16.58 20.89 20.23
CA LEU A 421 -16.14 20.34 18.93
C LEU A 421 -16.08 18.81 18.92
N ASN A 422 -15.49 18.19 19.95
CA ASN A 422 -15.37 16.74 20.05
C ASN A 422 -16.74 16.11 20.35
N ALA A 423 -17.54 16.79 21.17
CA ALA A 423 -18.87 16.39 21.54
C ALA A 423 -19.79 16.28 20.33
N SER A 424 -19.84 17.33 19.51
CA SER A 424 -20.65 17.35 18.29
C SER A 424 -20.24 16.25 17.32
N LEU A 425 -18.93 16.03 17.12
CA LEU A 425 -18.44 14.97 16.24
C LEU A 425 -18.88 13.57 16.69
N VAL A 426 -18.75 13.25 17.98
CA VAL A 426 -19.14 11.94 18.52
C VAL A 426 -20.65 11.73 18.40
N ILE A 427 -21.45 12.75 18.69
CA ILE A 427 -22.91 12.70 18.56
C ILE A 427 -23.30 12.50 17.09
N THR A 428 -22.76 13.29 16.17
CA THR A 428 -23.03 13.15 14.72
C THR A 428 -22.65 11.77 14.21
N ARG A 429 -21.46 11.26 14.57
CA ARG A 429 -21.04 9.91 14.16
C ARG A 429 -21.94 8.82 14.73
N SER A 430 -22.37 8.95 15.98
CA SER A 430 -23.29 8.01 16.60
C SER A 430 -24.65 8.00 15.90
N LEU A 431 -25.20 9.17 15.56
CA LEU A 431 -26.46 9.29 14.81
C LEU A 431 -26.36 8.69 13.40
N LEU A 432 -25.23 8.88 12.71
CA LEU A 432 -24.99 8.27 11.39
C LEU A 432 -24.95 6.74 11.48
N VAL A 433 -24.27 6.19 12.48
CA VAL A 433 -24.24 4.73 12.72
C VAL A 433 -25.63 4.20 13.03
N ILE A 434 -26.39 4.87 13.89
CA ILE A 434 -27.78 4.50 14.20
C ILE A 434 -28.64 4.50 12.93
N GLY A 435 -28.55 5.57 12.12
CA GLY A 435 -29.29 5.69 10.87
C GLY A 435 -28.99 4.57 9.87
N GLU A 436 -27.72 4.15 9.76
CA GLU A 436 -27.33 3.02 8.91
C GLU A 436 -27.90 1.69 9.40
N HIS A 437 -27.87 1.46 10.72
CA HIS A 437 -28.36 0.22 11.32
C HIS A 437 -29.89 0.12 11.40
N LEU A 438 -30.63 1.19 11.08
CA LEU A 438 -32.09 1.18 10.94
C LEU A 438 -32.57 0.79 9.53
N LYS A 439 -31.67 0.62 8.56
CA LYS A 439 -32.02 0.34 7.16
C LYS A 439 -32.37 -1.14 6.93
N ASN A 440 -33.28 -1.37 5.99
CA ASN A 440 -33.57 -2.67 5.38
C ASN A 440 -33.51 -2.58 3.84
N THR A 441 -32.38 -2.12 3.28
CA THR A 441 -32.24 -1.99 1.82
C THR A 441 -31.53 -3.21 1.22
N LEU A 442 -31.40 -3.26 -0.12
CA LEU A 442 -30.62 -4.31 -0.78
C LEU A 442 -29.16 -4.34 -0.35
N GLU A 443 -28.53 -3.17 -0.18
CA GLU A 443 -27.11 -3.05 0.20
C GLU A 443 -26.90 -2.93 1.72
N SER A 444 -27.95 -2.56 2.46
CA SER A 444 -27.91 -2.37 3.92
C SER A 444 -29.12 -3.05 4.58
N PRO A 445 -29.23 -4.38 4.53
CA PRO A 445 -30.29 -5.10 5.21
C PRO A 445 -29.91 -5.28 6.67
N ASN A 446 -29.97 -4.22 7.48
CA ASN A 446 -29.43 -4.20 8.83
C ASN A 446 -30.47 -4.48 9.91
N LEU A 447 -31.71 -4.04 9.76
CA LEU A 447 -32.78 -4.27 10.74
C LEU A 447 -34.08 -4.56 9.99
N SER A 448 -34.94 -5.42 10.53
CA SER A 448 -36.28 -5.64 9.95
C SER A 448 -37.09 -4.36 9.96
N ASP A 449 -37.99 -4.22 8.96
CA ASP A 449 -38.88 -3.07 8.90
C ASP A 449 -39.77 -3.02 10.13
N GLU A 450 -40.24 -4.18 10.63
CA GLU A 450 -41.03 -4.25 11.86
C GLU A 450 -40.25 -3.71 13.07
N ALA A 451 -39.01 -4.16 13.28
CA ALA A 451 -38.20 -3.68 14.40
C ALA A 451 -37.81 -2.20 14.24
N SER A 452 -37.52 -1.75 13.02
CA SER A 452 -37.21 -0.36 12.71
C SER A 452 -38.40 0.56 12.99
N GLU A 453 -39.60 0.17 12.57
CA GLU A 453 -40.84 0.90 12.84
C GLU A 453 -41.13 0.99 14.34
N HIS A 454 -41.02 -0.12 15.07
CA HIS A 454 -41.21 -0.13 16.52
C HIS A 454 -40.24 0.81 17.26
N LEU A 455 -38.98 0.84 16.86
CA LEU A 455 -37.99 1.78 17.41
C LEU A 455 -38.37 3.23 17.08
N LEU A 456 -38.68 3.51 15.81
CA LEU A 456 -38.97 4.87 15.36
C LEU A 456 -40.22 5.44 16.04
N VAL A 457 -41.28 4.64 16.19
CA VAL A 457 -42.53 5.07 16.88
C VAL A 457 -42.27 5.48 18.33
N SER A 458 -41.26 4.88 18.97
CA SER A 458 -40.88 5.20 20.36
C SER A 458 -40.15 6.53 20.50
N LEU A 459 -39.77 7.18 19.39
CA LEU A 459 -39.00 8.43 19.37
C LEU A 459 -39.88 9.66 19.12
N SER A 460 -39.46 10.80 19.69
CA SER A 460 -40.08 12.09 19.41
C SER A 460 -40.06 12.41 17.92
N ARG A 461 -41.02 13.21 17.43
CA ARG A 461 -41.09 13.60 16.02
C ARG A 461 -39.78 14.23 15.53
N ASN A 462 -39.19 15.14 16.31
CA ASN A 462 -37.94 15.80 15.95
C ASN A 462 -36.77 14.81 15.86
N THR A 463 -36.68 13.86 16.79
CA THR A 463 -35.63 12.82 16.77
C THR A 463 -35.78 11.90 15.55
N ARG A 464 -37.01 11.54 15.19
CA ARG A 464 -37.28 10.77 13.97
C ARG A 464 -36.84 11.52 12.71
N GLU A 465 -37.12 12.81 12.62
CA GLU A 465 -36.72 13.65 11.49
C GLU A 465 -35.18 13.74 11.38
N ILE A 466 -34.48 13.94 12.50
CA ILE A 466 -33.00 13.96 12.54
C ILE A 466 -32.41 12.60 12.12
N LEU A 467 -32.96 11.49 12.62
CA LEU A 467 -32.49 10.16 12.24
C LEU A 467 -32.78 9.84 10.78
N ALA A 468 -33.93 10.25 10.26
CA ALA A 468 -34.26 10.10 8.84
C ALA A 468 -33.30 10.90 7.95
N GLN A 469 -32.93 12.12 8.35
CA GLN A 469 -31.91 12.92 7.67
C GLN A 469 -30.54 12.24 7.76
N ALA A 470 -30.07 11.85 8.94
CA ALA A 470 -28.80 11.15 9.13
C ALA A 470 -28.70 9.84 8.31
N ARG A 471 -29.81 9.08 8.24
CA ARG A 471 -29.96 7.88 7.40
C ARG A 471 -29.75 8.18 5.91
N ASN A 472 -30.30 9.30 5.44
CA ASN A 472 -30.22 9.73 4.04
C ASN A 472 -28.87 10.40 3.69
N TYR A 473 -28.19 11.03 4.65
CA TYR A 473 -26.83 11.57 4.46
C TYR A 473 -25.81 10.51 4.01
N LEU A 474 -26.00 9.25 4.43
CA LEU A 474 -25.16 8.13 4.02
C LEU A 474 -25.53 7.53 2.66
N SER A 475 -26.73 7.78 2.14
CA SER A 475 -27.09 7.38 0.77
C SER A 475 -26.52 8.41 -0.22
N HIS A 476 -25.24 8.20 -0.56
CA HIS A 476 -24.37 8.75 -1.62
C HIS A 476 -24.73 9.96 -2.51
N GLU A 477 -25.97 10.41 -2.69
CA GLU A 477 -26.33 11.59 -3.48
C GLU A 477 -26.29 12.91 -2.67
N ASP A 478 -26.80 12.93 -1.44
CA ASP A 478 -26.90 14.18 -0.67
C ASP A 478 -25.55 14.65 -0.09
N SER A 479 -24.67 13.72 0.26
CA SER A 479 -23.33 14.04 0.82
C SER A 479 -22.41 14.81 -0.15
N LEU A 480 -22.68 14.74 -1.46
CA LEU A 480 -21.93 15.48 -2.49
C LEU A 480 -22.48 16.88 -2.71
N ILE A 481 -23.75 17.13 -2.39
CA ILE A 481 -24.42 18.41 -2.60
C ILE A 481 -24.05 19.41 -1.50
N GLU A 482 -23.95 18.96 -0.25
CA GLU A 482 -23.61 19.87 0.85
C GLU A 482 -22.13 20.26 0.89
N ARG A 483 -21.21 19.36 0.52
CA ARG A 483 -19.78 19.70 0.38
C ARG A 483 -19.50 20.78 -0.67
N LYS A 484 -20.42 21.03 -1.59
CA LYS A 484 -20.32 22.14 -2.56
C LYS A 484 -20.81 23.48 -2.02
N ARG A 485 -21.60 23.49 -0.94
CA ARG A 485 -22.13 24.72 -0.34
C ARG A 485 -21.19 25.30 0.72
N ASP A 486 -20.38 24.47 1.37
CA ASP A 486 -19.39 24.93 2.35
C ASP A 486 -18.07 25.43 1.73
N VAL A 487 -17.99 25.54 0.40
CA VAL A 487 -16.83 26.07 -0.36
C VAL A 487 -17.23 27.28 -1.23
N THR A 488 -18.35 27.92 -0.92
CA THR A 488 -18.78 29.22 -1.47
C THR A 488 -19.22 30.11 -0.35
#